data_AF-A0A3D0Y013-F1
#
_entry.id   AF-A0A3D0Y013-F1
#
_cell.length_a   1.000
_cell.length_b   1.000
_cell.length_c   1.000
_cell.angle_alpha   90.00
_cell.angle_beta   90.00
_cell.angle_gamma   90.00
#
_symmetry.space_group_name_H-M   'P 1'
#
loop_
_entity.id
_entity.type
_entity.pdbx_description
1 polymer ?
#
loop_
_entity_poly.entity_id
_entity_poly.type
_entity_poly.pdbx_seq_one_letter_code
_entity_poly.pdbx_strand_id
1 'polypeptide(L)'
;MNSLNKNFKIAFIIALILIPICIFLSFIYALKGQYYLKVTSKNEDYIVKMLGENQDISTDKKINKIGNMQGLGDWELYIEYADGSKEEDTLDDGDLHELYMYIKQNGKLGGTKKTIVDYTFITSVGIVILYSIYKICMHVNKKTDEIIKNNNKQV
;
A
#
# COMPACT_ATOMS: atom_id res chain seq x y z
N MET A 1 32.22 -24.81 7.80
CA MET A 1 31.23 -23.70 7.87
C MET A 1 30.12 -24.15 8.82
N ASN A 2 29.98 -23.56 10.00
CA ASN A 2 29.01 -24.01 11.01
C ASN A 2 27.56 -23.95 10.46
N SER A 3 26.69 -24.87 10.88
CA SER A 3 25.28 -24.94 10.44
C SER A 3 24.56 -23.60 10.62
N LEU A 4 24.92 -22.85 11.66
CA LEU A 4 24.45 -21.51 11.99
C LEU A 4 24.74 -20.48 10.88
N ASN A 5 25.93 -20.53 10.27
CA ASN A 5 26.29 -19.65 9.14
C ASN A 5 25.53 -20.00 7.86
N LYS A 6 25.18 -21.28 7.66
CA LYS A 6 24.40 -21.73 6.51
C LYS A 6 22.94 -21.26 6.63
N ASN A 7 22.33 -21.43 7.80
CA ASN A 7 20.95 -21.02 8.06
C ASN A 7 20.81 -19.48 8.01
N PHE A 8 21.77 -18.74 8.56
CA PHE A 8 21.77 -17.28 8.50
C PHE A 8 21.89 -16.75 7.07
N LYS A 9 22.73 -17.39 6.23
CA LYS A 9 22.87 -17.03 4.81
C LYS A 9 21.59 -17.28 4.02
N ILE A 10 20.89 -18.39 4.29
CA ILE A 10 19.61 -18.71 3.64
C ILE A 10 18.54 -17.67 4.05
N ALA A 11 18.40 -17.38 5.34
CA ALA A 11 17.45 -16.39 5.83
C ALA A 11 17.71 -15.00 5.22
N PHE A 12 18.98 -14.62 5.06
CA PHE A 12 19.36 -13.36 4.44
C PHE A 12 18.96 -13.27 2.95
N ILE A 13 19.17 -14.35 2.18
CA ILE A 13 18.75 -14.40 0.77
C ILE A 13 17.22 -14.29 0.65
N ILE A 14 16.49 -15.01 1.51
CA ILE A 14 15.03 -14.96 1.56
C ILE A 14 14.55 -13.53 1.86
N ALA A 15 15.13 -12.87 2.86
CA ALA A 15 14.80 -11.48 3.20
C ALA A 15 15.10 -10.50 2.05
N LEU A 16 16.21 -10.70 1.32
CA LEU A 16 16.57 -9.89 0.16
C LEU A 16 15.54 -9.95 -0.98
N ILE A 17 14.81 -11.06 -1.11
CA ILE A 17 13.78 -11.25 -2.13
C ILE A 17 12.41 -10.76 -1.62
N LEU A 18 12.04 -11.13 -0.40
CA LEU A 18 10.72 -10.83 0.16
C LEU A 18 10.49 -9.35 0.44
N ILE A 19 11.50 -8.64 0.94
CA ILE A 19 11.29 -7.25 1.34
C ILE A 19 10.99 -6.33 0.14
N PRO A 20 11.71 -6.41 -1.01
CA PRO A 20 11.33 -5.68 -2.21
C PRO A 20 9.91 -6.00 -2.69
N ILE A 21 9.48 -7.26 -2.60
CA ILE A 21 8.11 -7.67 -2.96
C ILE A 21 7.09 -7.01 -2.03
N CYS A 22 7.31 -7.03 -0.71
CA CYS A 22 6.43 -6.38 0.25
C CYS A 22 6.34 -4.86 0.07
N ILE A 23 7.48 -4.21 -0.25
CA ILE A 23 7.53 -2.79 -0.59
C ILE A 23 6.73 -2.51 -1.86
N PHE A 24 6.93 -3.31 -2.90
CA PHE A 24 6.21 -3.16 -4.17
C PHE A 24 4.70 -3.34 -3.97
N LEU A 25 4.26 -4.37 -3.26
CA LEU A 25 2.84 -4.60 -2.97
C LEU A 25 2.23 -3.46 -2.14
N SER A 26 2.97 -2.93 -1.18
CA SER A 26 2.55 -1.79 -0.36
C SER A 26 2.44 -0.52 -1.21
N PHE A 27 3.37 -0.31 -2.14
CA PHE A 27 3.32 0.80 -3.09
C PHE A 27 2.11 0.70 -4.02
N ILE A 28 1.82 -0.49 -4.58
CA ILE A 28 0.61 -0.73 -5.37
C ILE A 28 -0.66 -0.43 -4.55
N TYR A 29 -0.71 -0.88 -3.29
CA TYR A 29 -1.82 -0.56 -2.39
C TYR A 29 -1.95 0.94 -2.10
N ALA A 30 -0.84 1.68 -2.00
CA ALA A 30 -0.86 3.14 -1.83
C ALA A 30 -1.30 3.89 -3.09
N LEU A 31 -1.06 3.29 -4.27
CA LEU A 31 -1.48 3.83 -5.56
C LEU A 31 -2.98 3.63 -5.81
N LYS A 32 -3.64 2.68 -5.15
CA LYS A 32 -5.10 2.60 -5.06
C LYS A 32 -5.61 3.79 -4.24
N GLY A 33 -5.62 4.97 -4.86
CA GLY A 33 -6.06 6.20 -4.25
C GLY A 33 -7.53 6.09 -3.90
N GLN A 34 -7.86 6.32 -2.63
CA GLN A 34 -9.24 6.48 -2.20
C GLN A 34 -9.53 7.97 -2.06
N TYR A 35 -10.58 8.45 -2.71
CA TYR A 35 -11.03 9.82 -2.55
C TYR A 35 -12.42 9.82 -1.95
N TYR A 36 -12.65 10.67 -0.96
CA TYR A 36 -13.95 10.84 -0.33
C TYR A 36 -14.39 12.29 -0.44
N LEU A 37 -15.59 12.49 -0.96
CA LEU A 37 -16.24 13.77 -1.07
C LEU A 37 -17.43 13.81 -0.10
N LYS A 38 -17.44 14.81 0.78
CA LYS A 38 -18.62 15.09 1.59
C LYS A 38 -19.69 15.72 0.69
N VAL A 39 -20.90 15.19 0.77
CA VAL A 39 -22.05 15.73 0.03
C VAL A 39 -22.68 16.85 0.86
N THR A 40 -22.96 17.96 0.18
CA THR A 40 -23.49 19.21 0.73
C THR A 40 -24.50 19.78 -0.25
N SER A 41 -25.30 20.75 0.17
CA SER A 41 -26.27 21.41 -0.71
C SER A 41 -25.67 22.05 -1.97
N LYS A 42 -24.34 22.25 -2.04
CA LYS A 42 -23.67 22.82 -3.22
C LYS A 42 -23.35 21.81 -4.32
N ASN A 43 -23.24 20.53 -3.98
CA ASN A 43 -22.81 19.47 -4.91
C ASN A 43 -23.78 18.28 -4.97
N GLU A 44 -24.77 18.22 -4.08
CA GLU A 44 -25.79 17.17 -4.01
C GLU A 44 -26.52 16.99 -5.35
N ASP A 45 -27.06 18.06 -5.95
CA ASP A 45 -27.79 17.98 -7.22
C ASP A 45 -26.93 17.40 -8.36
N TYR A 46 -25.65 17.78 -8.42
CA TYR A 46 -24.73 17.27 -9.45
C TYR A 46 -24.43 15.79 -9.24
N ILE A 47 -24.18 15.37 -8.00
CA ILE A 47 -23.91 13.97 -7.66
C ILE A 47 -25.13 13.09 -7.93
N VAL A 48 -26.31 13.53 -7.49
CA VAL A 48 -27.57 12.79 -7.71
C VAL A 48 -27.88 12.69 -9.20
N LYS A 49 -27.66 13.76 -9.97
CA LYS A 49 -27.83 13.72 -11.43
C LYS A 49 -26.92 12.69 -12.08
N MET A 50 -25.64 12.65 -11.70
CA MET A 50 -24.68 11.71 -12.26
C MET A 50 -24.99 10.26 -11.85
N LEU A 51 -25.46 10.03 -10.62
CA LEU A 51 -25.85 8.70 -10.17
C LEU A 51 -27.15 8.21 -10.84
N GLY A 52 -28.12 9.11 -11.08
CA GLY A 52 -29.39 8.76 -11.71
C GLY A 52 -29.31 8.38 -13.19
N GLU A 53 -28.15 8.59 -13.83
CA GLU A 53 -27.86 8.03 -15.15
C GLU A 53 -27.60 6.51 -15.09
N ASN A 54 -27.37 5.95 -13.90
CA ASN A 54 -27.16 4.54 -13.64
C ASN A 54 -28.36 3.95 -12.86
N GLN A 55 -29.05 2.96 -13.43
CA GLN A 55 -30.35 2.49 -12.92
C GLN A 55 -30.27 1.68 -11.62
N ASP A 56 -29.07 1.23 -11.24
CA ASP A 56 -28.88 0.31 -10.11
C ASP A 56 -28.61 1.01 -8.77
N ILE A 57 -28.38 2.33 -8.77
CA ILE A 57 -28.03 3.07 -7.55
C ILE A 57 -29.25 3.80 -6.99
N SER A 58 -29.59 3.53 -5.73
CA SER A 58 -30.72 4.19 -5.08
C SER A 58 -30.41 5.67 -4.78
N THR A 59 -31.12 6.57 -5.46
CA THR A 59 -31.08 8.03 -5.22
C THR A 59 -32.10 8.51 -4.19
N ASP A 60 -32.94 7.62 -3.67
CA ASP A 60 -34.07 7.99 -2.80
C ASP A 60 -33.63 8.40 -1.39
N LYS A 61 -32.41 8.05 -1.02
CA LYS A 61 -31.81 8.36 0.28
C LYS A 61 -30.88 9.56 0.17
N LYS A 62 -30.89 10.40 1.21
CA LYS A 62 -29.97 11.52 1.32
C LYS A 62 -28.53 11.03 1.46
N ILE A 63 -27.68 11.39 0.50
CA ILE A 63 -26.26 11.03 0.49
C ILE A 63 -25.50 11.98 1.44
N ASN A 64 -24.67 11.43 2.33
CA ASN A 64 -23.81 12.19 3.23
C ASN A 64 -22.37 12.26 2.71
N LYS A 65 -21.89 11.16 2.13
CA LYS A 65 -20.53 11.05 1.59
C LYS A 65 -20.52 10.09 0.42
N ILE A 66 -19.70 10.40 -0.57
CA ILE A 66 -19.41 9.53 -1.71
C ILE A 66 -17.90 9.37 -1.83
N GLY A 67 -17.43 8.22 -2.30
CA GLY A 67 -16.02 7.99 -2.49
C GLY A 67 -15.72 7.06 -3.65
N ASN A 68 -14.48 7.12 -4.12
CA ASN A 68 -13.97 6.18 -5.12
C ASN A 68 -12.76 5.43 -4.55
N MET A 69 -12.56 4.20 -5.03
CA MET A 69 -11.30 3.47 -4.89
C MET A 69 -10.90 2.92 -6.25
N GLN A 70 -9.71 3.31 -6.72
CA GLN A 70 -9.23 2.87 -8.02
C GLN A 70 -8.73 1.41 -7.96
N GLY A 71 -9.31 0.55 -8.82
CA GLY A 71 -8.85 -0.80 -9.12
C GLY A 71 -7.91 -0.84 -10.33
N LEU A 72 -7.61 -2.05 -10.80
CA LEU A 72 -6.83 -2.27 -12.04
C LEU A 72 -7.81 -2.50 -13.19
N GLY A 73 -8.34 -1.43 -13.77
CA GLY A 73 -9.31 -1.47 -14.88
C GLY A 73 -10.77 -1.25 -14.45
N ASP A 74 -11.08 -1.43 -13.18
CA ASP A 74 -12.40 -1.13 -12.60
C ASP A 74 -12.23 -0.10 -11.48
N TRP A 75 -13.32 0.56 -11.09
CA TRP A 75 -13.33 1.40 -9.90
C TRP A 75 -14.51 1.07 -8.99
N GLU A 76 -14.26 1.14 -7.69
CA GLU A 76 -15.28 0.90 -6.67
C GLU A 76 -15.86 2.25 -6.25
N LEU A 77 -17.18 2.36 -6.34
CA LEU A 77 -17.97 3.48 -5.85
C LEU A 77 -18.48 3.16 -4.44
N TYR A 78 -18.22 4.06 -3.50
CA TYR A 78 -18.71 3.96 -2.12
C TYR A 78 -19.68 5.09 -1.83
N ILE A 79 -20.86 4.78 -1.30
CA ILE A 79 -21.89 5.75 -0.90
C ILE A 79 -22.22 5.52 0.58
N GLU A 80 -22.19 6.59 1.36
CA GLU A 80 -22.65 6.60 2.75
C GLU A 80 -23.81 7.58 2.86
N TYR A 81 -24.96 7.05 3.26
CA TYR A 81 -26.19 7.82 3.42
C TYR A 81 -26.27 8.48 4.80
N ALA A 82 -27.17 9.46 4.93
CA ALA A 82 -27.37 10.20 6.17
C ALA A 82 -27.89 9.33 7.34
N ASP A 83 -28.55 8.21 7.04
CA ASP A 83 -29.00 7.21 8.03
C ASP A 83 -27.86 6.28 8.50
N GLY A 84 -26.66 6.43 7.95
CA GLY A 84 -25.49 5.61 8.23
C GLY A 84 -25.40 4.31 7.43
N SER A 85 -26.40 4.01 6.58
CA SER A 85 -26.32 2.89 5.64
C SER A 85 -25.28 3.17 4.55
N LYS A 86 -24.71 2.08 4.01
CA LYS A 86 -23.61 2.12 3.04
C LYS A 86 -23.95 1.25 1.85
N GLU A 87 -23.54 1.70 0.68
CA GLU A 87 -23.66 1.01 -0.59
C GLU A 87 -22.31 1.04 -1.30
N GLU A 88 -21.92 -0.09 -1.85
CA GLU A 88 -20.68 -0.28 -2.58
C GLU A 88 -21.01 -0.95 -3.90
N ASP A 89 -20.51 -0.37 -4.99
CA ASP A 89 -20.71 -0.92 -6.32
C ASP A 89 -19.40 -0.92 -7.12
N THR A 90 -19.23 -1.90 -7.99
CA THR A 90 -18.05 -2.02 -8.85
C THR A 90 -18.44 -1.63 -10.26
N LEU A 91 -17.77 -0.61 -10.78
CA LEU A 91 -18.06 -0.01 -12.08
C LEU A 91 -16.90 -0.25 -13.04
N ASP A 92 -17.23 -0.62 -14.28
CA ASP A 92 -16.26 -0.80 -15.36
C ASP A 92 -15.55 0.53 -15.69
N ASP A 93 -14.34 0.45 -16.27
CA ASP A 93 -13.62 1.63 -16.76
C ASP A 93 -14.43 2.35 -17.86
N GLY A 94 -15.03 3.48 -17.50
CA GLY A 94 -15.82 4.33 -18.39
C GLY A 94 -17.18 4.69 -17.80
N ASP A 95 -17.74 3.81 -16.99
CA ASP A 95 -19.02 4.05 -16.33
C ASP A 95 -18.87 5.11 -15.25
N LEU A 96 -19.77 6.10 -15.31
CA LEU A 96 -19.77 7.25 -14.40
C LEU A 96 -18.39 7.94 -14.32
N HIS A 97 -17.63 7.98 -15.43
CA HIS A 97 -16.29 8.56 -15.47
C HIS A 97 -16.26 10.04 -15.03
N GLU A 98 -17.29 10.81 -15.39
CA GLU A 98 -17.43 12.20 -14.94
C GLU A 98 -17.54 12.30 -13.41
N LEU A 99 -18.34 11.41 -12.80
CA LEU A 99 -18.48 11.33 -11.35
C LEU A 99 -17.16 10.91 -10.69
N TYR A 100 -16.46 9.91 -11.25
CA TYR A 100 -15.14 9.49 -10.80
C TYR A 100 -14.17 10.68 -10.78
N MET A 101 -14.09 11.44 -11.89
CA MET A 101 -13.20 12.59 -12.01
C MET A 101 -13.61 13.72 -11.06
N TYR A 102 -14.90 13.97 -10.90
CA TYR A 102 -15.43 14.97 -9.98
C TYR A 102 -15.06 14.65 -8.53
N ILE A 103 -15.23 13.39 -8.09
CA ILE A 103 -14.83 12.93 -6.76
C ILE A 103 -13.30 13.03 -6.59
N LYS A 104 -12.52 12.68 -7.61
CA LYS A 104 -11.05 12.76 -7.55
C LYS A 104 -10.53 14.20 -7.44
N GLN A 105 -11.18 15.15 -8.09
CA GLN A 105 -10.79 16.57 -8.11
C GLN A 105 -11.26 17.32 -6.85
N ASN A 106 -12.47 17.05 -6.37
CA ASN A 106 -13.10 17.80 -5.28
C ASN A 106 -13.05 17.05 -3.94
N GLY A 107 -12.87 15.74 -3.98
CA GLY A 107 -12.77 14.89 -2.81
C GLY A 107 -11.43 15.03 -2.10
N LYS A 108 -11.46 14.76 -0.80
CA LYS A 108 -10.24 14.63 -0.02
C LYS A 108 -9.70 13.22 -0.19
N LEU A 109 -8.40 13.13 -0.39
CA LEU A 109 -7.71 11.86 -0.39
C LEU A 109 -7.88 11.22 0.99
N GLY A 110 -8.64 10.14 1.07
CA GLY A 110 -8.75 9.31 2.26
C GLY A 110 -7.80 8.14 2.17
N GLY A 111 -7.26 7.70 3.30
CA GLY A 111 -6.34 6.57 3.31
C GLY A 111 -4.87 6.92 3.01
N THR A 112 -4.05 6.67 4.02
CA THR A 112 -2.72 6.02 3.99
C THR A 112 -1.62 6.42 2.99
N LYS A 113 -1.73 7.42 2.11
CA LYS A 113 -0.56 7.84 1.29
C LYS A 113 0.64 8.24 2.15
N LYS A 114 0.41 9.00 3.23
CA LYS A 114 1.48 9.41 4.14
C LYS A 114 2.04 8.21 4.92
N THR A 115 1.16 7.40 5.51
CA THR A 115 1.54 6.24 6.32
C THR A 115 2.31 5.19 5.51
N ILE A 116 1.93 4.91 4.26
CA ILE A 116 2.62 3.91 3.44
C ILE A 116 3.98 4.42 2.95
N VAL A 117 4.10 5.71 2.62
CA VAL A 117 5.40 6.31 2.31
C VAL A 117 6.34 6.22 3.51
N ASP A 118 5.84 6.53 4.71
CA ASP A 118 6.60 6.42 5.95
C ASP A 118 7.04 4.97 6.22
N TYR A 119 6.14 3.99 6.07
CA TYR A 119 6.49 2.57 6.22
C TYR A 119 7.48 2.10 5.15
N THR A 120 7.30 2.51 3.89
CA THR A 120 8.21 2.14 2.80
C THR A 120 9.62 2.67 3.06
N PHE A 121 9.73 3.92 3.53
CA PHE A 121 10.99 4.53 3.91
C PHE A 121 11.65 3.82 5.11
N ILE A 122 10.89 3.55 6.18
CA ILE A 122 11.39 2.83 7.36
C ILE A 122 11.88 1.43 6.98
N THR A 123 11.13 0.72 6.14
CA THR A 123 11.47 -0.65 5.73
C THR A 123 12.73 -0.68 4.87
N SER A 124 12.88 0.27 3.94
CA SER A 124 14.07 0.38 3.09
C SER A 124 15.32 0.78 3.89
N VAL A 125 15.21 1.69 4.88
CA VAL A 125 16.29 1.98 5.83
C VAL A 125 16.65 0.73 6.65
N GLY A 126 15.66 -0.02 7.12
CA GLY A 126 15.86 -1.27 7.86
C GLY A 126 16.66 -2.34 7.09
N ILE A 127 16.41 -2.50 5.79
CA ILE A 127 17.19 -3.40 4.93
C ILE A 127 18.66 -2.99 4.85
N VAL A 128 18.93 -1.70 4.68
CA VAL A 128 20.30 -1.17 4.57
C VAL A 128 21.08 -1.42 5.86
N ILE A 129 20.43 -1.23 7.02
CA ILE A 129 21.02 -1.54 8.32
C ILE A 129 21.30 -3.04 8.47
N LEU A 130 20.33 -3.90 8.14
CA LEU A 130 20.49 -5.36 8.19
C LEU A 130 21.61 -5.85 7.27
N TYR A 131 21.72 -5.31 6.06
CA TYR A 131 22.79 -5.60 5.11
C TYR A 131 24.17 -5.19 5.67
N SER A 132 24.24 -4.03 6.32
CA SER A 132 25.47 -3.53 6.94
C SER A 132 25.92 -4.42 8.10
N ILE A 133 24.98 -4.83 8.97
CA ILE A 133 25.24 -5.78 10.06
C ILE A 133 25.73 -7.12 9.51
N TYR A 134 25.07 -7.66 8.47
CA TYR A 134 25.48 -8.90 7.81
C TYR A 134 26.95 -8.83 7.33
N LYS A 135 27.33 -7.73 6.66
CA LYS A 135 28.72 -7.53 6.21
C LYS A 135 29.71 -7.50 7.36
N ILE A 136 29.38 -6.81 8.45
CA ILE A 136 30.24 -6.74 9.65
C ILE A 136 30.43 -8.14 10.25
N CYS A 137 29.34 -8.89 10.45
CA CYS A 137 29.40 -10.25 10.99
C CYS A 137 30.25 -11.18 10.12
N MET A 138 30.12 -11.10 8.79
CA MET A 138 30.93 -11.88 7.86
C MET A 138 32.42 -11.49 7.91
N HIS A 139 32.73 -10.20 8.04
CA HIS A 139 34.11 -9.73 8.14
C HIS A 139 34.78 -10.17 9.45
N VAL A 140 34.05 -10.08 10.57
CA VAL A 140 34.51 -10.56 11.88
C VAL A 140 34.77 -12.06 11.83
N ASN A 141 33.81 -12.86 11.35
CA ASN A 141 33.98 -14.31 11.21
C ASN A 141 35.22 -14.67 10.38
N LYS A 142 35.45 -13.98 9.26
CA LYS A 142 36.63 -14.24 8.42
C LYS A 142 37.94 -13.96 9.16
N LYS A 143 38.03 -12.84 9.89
CA LYS A 143 39.21 -12.52 10.72
C LYS A 143 39.43 -13.55 11.83
N THR A 144 38.37 -13.98 12.50
CA THR A 144 38.45 -14.99 13.56
C THR A 144 38.94 -16.33 13.01
N ASP A 145 38.43 -16.78 11.85
CA ASP A 145 38.87 -18.00 11.19
C ASP A 145 40.36 -17.93 10.77
N GLU A 146 40.84 -16.77 10.32
CA GLU A 146 42.26 -16.54 9.98
C GLU A 146 43.17 -16.62 11.21
N ILE A 147 42.75 -16.03 12.35
CA ILE A 147 43.48 -16.10 13.62
C ILE A 147 43.55 -17.54 14.13
N ILE A 148 42.44 -18.28 14.11
CA ILE A 148 42.40 -19.69 14.55
C ILE A 148 43.32 -20.56 13.67
N LYS A 149 43.31 -20.35 12.34
CA LYS A 149 44.20 -21.07 11.42
C LYS A 149 45.68 -20.78 11.67
N ASN A 150 46.04 -19.54 11.98
CA ASN A 150 47.43 -19.17 12.23
C ASN A 150 47.94 -19.73 13.56
N ASN A 151 47.11 -19.73 14.61
CA ASN A 151 47.47 -20.31 15.89
C ASN A 151 47.64 -21.84 15.81
N ASN A 152 46.82 -22.53 15.02
CA ASN A 152 46.94 -23.98 14.80
C ASN A 152 48.14 -24.38 13.91
N LYS A 153 48.81 -23.44 13.24
CA LYS A 153 50.03 -23.70 12.46
C LYS A 153 51.32 -23.49 13.26
N GLN A 154 51.24 -22.88 14.43
CA GLN A 154 52.38 -22.59 15.31
C GLN A 154 52.58 -23.63 16.42
N VAL A 155 51.68 -24.62 16.50
CA VAL A 155 51.77 -25.82 17.36
C VAL A 155 52.18 -27.00 16.48
#